data_AF-A0A3S8UPW5-F1
#
_entry.id   AF-A0A3S8UPW5-F1
#
_cell.length_a   1.000
_cell.length_b   1.000
_cell.length_c   1.000
_cell.angle_alpha   90.00
_cell.angle_beta   90.00
_cell.angle_gamma   90.00
#
_symmetry.space_group_name_H-M   'P 1'
#
loop_
_entity.id
_entity.type
_entity.pdbx_description
1 polymer ?
#
loop_
_entity_poly.entity_id
_entity_poly.type
_entity_poly.pdbx_seq_one_letter_code
_entity_poly.pdbx_strand_id
1 'polypeptide(L)'
;MRFIQERSFIATLSSTTPGYEGVLDSVEFKSVPASRCNNWLTLTSHFSVHAQQRFWFGYYEGANPGYKVVTVESEAGASHRDIWDLGRGDCVGYYVKVAKPLLWRIWVDGQKLAIPEVSDYSQVTIAAVGSVPLGVRNRKSWEDRYVSAGAPNKLIMRMSVSEVNVPSFDNFSMFRRL
;
A
#
# COMPACT_ATOMS: atom_id res chain seq x y z
N MET A 1 -0.81 17.75 13.26
CA MET A 1 -0.62 17.29 11.87
C MET A 1 -1.74 17.89 11.04
N ARG A 2 -1.46 18.38 9.84
CA ARG A 2 -2.45 19.00 8.94
C ARG A 2 -2.56 18.17 7.68
N PHE A 3 -3.78 17.82 7.27
CA PHE A 3 -4.04 17.15 6.00
C PHE A 3 -3.88 18.13 4.83
N ILE A 4 -3.20 17.70 3.76
CA ILE A 4 -3.01 18.49 2.53
C ILE A 4 -3.63 17.75 1.36
N GLN A 5 -4.78 18.24 0.89
CA GLN A 5 -5.56 17.59 -0.16
C GLN A 5 -4.80 17.52 -1.49
N GLU A 6 -4.16 18.62 -1.89
CA GLU A 6 -3.43 18.78 -3.17
C GLU A 6 -2.29 17.77 -3.34
N ARG A 7 -1.76 17.22 -2.25
CA ARG A 7 -0.71 16.20 -2.25
C ARG A 7 -1.24 14.78 -2.10
N SER A 8 -2.55 14.62 -1.91
CA SER A 8 -3.19 13.34 -1.65
C SER A 8 -3.73 12.73 -2.94
N PHE A 9 -3.66 11.40 -3.07
CA PHE A 9 -3.98 10.71 -4.32
C PHE A 9 -4.44 9.27 -4.11
N ILE A 10 -4.98 8.65 -5.15
CA ILE A 10 -5.28 7.20 -5.18
C ILE A 10 -4.41 6.54 -6.25
N ALA A 11 -3.72 5.48 -5.87
CA ALA A 11 -2.88 4.72 -6.80
C ALA A 11 -2.97 3.21 -6.56
N THR A 12 -2.56 2.45 -7.58
CA THR A 12 -2.21 1.04 -7.43
C THR A 12 -0.69 0.90 -7.37
N LEU A 13 -0.21 -0.23 -6.82
CA LEU A 13 1.21 -0.54 -6.70
C LEU A 13 1.48 -1.95 -7.27
N SER A 14 2.52 -2.06 -8.09
CA SER A 14 3.00 -3.34 -8.64
C SER A 14 4.50 -3.44 -8.44
N SER A 15 4.99 -4.56 -7.94
CA SER A 15 6.43 -4.82 -7.86
C SER A 15 7.01 -5.05 -9.24
N THR A 16 8.12 -4.36 -9.51
CA THR A 16 8.98 -4.57 -10.69
C THR A 16 10.36 -5.08 -10.24
N THR A 17 10.46 -5.60 -9.02
CA THR A 17 11.71 -6.14 -8.48
C THR A 17 11.99 -7.50 -9.15
N PRO A 18 13.17 -7.70 -9.75
CA PRO A 18 13.48 -8.95 -10.46
C PRO A 18 13.26 -10.20 -9.59
N GLY A 19 12.45 -11.12 -10.09
CA GLY A 19 12.08 -12.36 -9.40
C GLY A 19 11.00 -12.22 -8.33
N TYR A 20 10.42 -11.02 -8.17
CA TYR A 20 9.32 -10.70 -7.26
C TYR A 20 8.28 -9.83 -7.96
N GLU A 21 8.08 -10.02 -9.25
CA GLU A 21 7.08 -9.31 -10.06
C GLU A 21 5.67 -9.70 -9.61
N GLY A 22 4.78 -8.73 -9.54
CA GLY A 22 3.40 -8.97 -9.12
C GLY A 22 2.68 -7.71 -8.66
N VAL A 23 1.42 -7.86 -8.29
CA VAL A 23 0.65 -6.78 -7.67
C VAL A 23 0.96 -6.72 -6.18
N LEU A 24 1.05 -5.50 -5.66
CA LEU A 24 1.10 -5.32 -4.23
C LEU A 24 -0.32 -5.42 -3.68
N ASP A 25 -0.53 -6.41 -2.83
CA ASP A 25 -1.78 -6.64 -2.14
C ASP A 25 -1.60 -6.36 -0.64
N SER A 26 -2.65 -5.85 -0.02
CA SER A 26 -2.75 -5.57 1.41
C SER A 26 -2.88 -6.82 2.29
N VAL A 27 -2.81 -8.01 1.71
CA VAL A 27 -3.06 -9.23 2.47
C VAL A 27 -2.23 -10.45 2.09
N GLU A 28 -1.66 -11.04 3.13
CA GLU A 28 -1.27 -12.43 3.24
C GLU A 28 -2.38 -13.43 2.81
N PHE A 29 -2.30 -13.97 1.60
CA PHE A 29 -3.03 -15.20 1.26
C PHE A 29 -2.50 -16.31 2.18
N LYS A 30 -3.33 -16.78 3.12
CA LYS A 30 -3.08 -18.04 3.83
C LYS A 30 -4.06 -19.08 3.34
N SER A 31 -3.54 -20.19 2.83
CA SER A 31 -4.29 -21.43 2.62
C SER A 31 -4.69 -22.14 3.92
N VAL A 32 -4.40 -21.61 5.13
CA VAL A 32 -4.67 -22.28 6.42
C VAL A 32 -4.92 -21.27 7.57
N PRO A 33 -5.92 -21.49 8.45
CA PRO A 33 -6.32 -20.54 9.48
C PRO A 33 -5.51 -20.72 10.77
N ALA A 34 -4.34 -20.10 10.87
CA ALA A 34 -3.69 -19.98 12.17
C ALA A 34 -2.77 -18.76 12.22
N SER A 35 -3.08 -17.85 13.13
CA SER A 35 -2.40 -16.57 13.41
C SER A 35 -2.40 -15.59 12.24
N ARG A 36 -3.38 -14.67 12.24
CA ARG A 36 -3.37 -13.46 11.41
C ARG A 36 -2.29 -12.56 11.99
N CYS A 37 -1.09 -12.63 11.42
CA CYS A 37 0.04 -11.82 11.84
C CYS A 37 0.03 -10.55 10.99
N ASN A 38 0.33 -9.41 11.60
CA ASN A 38 0.27 -8.08 10.99
C ASN A 38 1.38 -7.85 9.92
N ASN A 39 1.51 -8.76 8.96
CA ASN A 39 2.45 -8.72 7.85
C ASN A 39 1.67 -8.52 6.55
N TRP A 40 1.71 -7.29 6.07
CA TRP A 40 0.58 -6.62 5.44
C TRP A 40 0.71 -6.36 3.95
N LEU A 41 1.81 -6.79 3.37
CA LEU A 41 2.15 -6.56 1.98
C LEU A 41 2.58 -7.88 1.38
N THR A 42 1.68 -8.45 0.60
CA THR A 42 1.92 -9.65 -0.17
C THR A 42 2.12 -9.25 -1.62
N LEU A 43 3.11 -9.90 -2.25
CA LEU A 43 3.30 -9.80 -3.67
C LEU A 43 2.58 -10.98 -4.28
N THR A 44 1.42 -10.69 -4.87
CA THR A 44 0.58 -11.68 -5.51
C THR A 44 0.88 -11.70 -7.00
N SER A 45 0.89 -12.90 -7.59
CA SER A 45 0.96 -13.04 -9.05
C SER A 45 -0.19 -12.29 -9.73
N HIS A 46 0.07 -11.68 -10.88
CA HIS A 46 -0.95 -10.94 -11.66
C HIS A 46 -2.20 -11.78 -12.00
N PHE A 47 -2.06 -13.10 -12.05
CA PHE A 47 -3.15 -14.02 -12.40
C PHE A 47 -4.00 -14.44 -11.20
N SER A 48 -3.58 -14.12 -9.99
CA SER A 48 -4.21 -14.58 -8.75
C SER A 48 -5.17 -13.56 -8.14
N VAL A 49 -5.31 -12.37 -8.74
CA VAL A 49 -6.25 -11.33 -8.32
C VAL A 49 -7.20 -10.96 -9.46
N HIS A 50 -8.48 -10.84 -9.15
CA HIS A 50 -9.50 -10.40 -10.13
C HIS A 50 -9.42 -8.90 -10.42
N ALA A 51 -9.16 -8.09 -9.38
CA ALA A 51 -8.99 -6.65 -9.48
C ALA A 51 -7.80 -6.22 -8.62
N GLN A 52 -7.01 -5.26 -9.10
CA GLN A 52 -5.86 -4.75 -8.35
C GLN A 52 -6.31 -3.85 -7.21
N GLN A 53 -5.79 -4.09 -6.00
CA GLN A 53 -6.05 -3.27 -4.82
C GLN A 53 -5.60 -1.81 -5.06
N ARG A 54 -6.52 -0.88 -4.82
CA ARG A 54 -6.24 0.56 -4.83
C ARG A 54 -5.88 1.05 -3.43
N PHE A 55 -5.01 2.04 -3.36
CA PHE A 55 -4.57 2.64 -2.12
C PHE A 55 -4.80 4.16 -2.17
N TRP A 56 -5.46 4.68 -1.14
CA TRP A 56 -5.49 6.10 -0.84
C TRP A 56 -4.22 6.50 -0.07
N PHE A 57 -3.55 7.53 -0.58
CA PHE A 57 -2.38 8.15 -0.03
C PHE A 57 -2.73 9.55 0.45
N GLY A 58 -3.04 9.69 1.74
CA GLY A 58 -3.35 10.99 2.34
C GLY A 58 -2.13 11.67 2.92
N TYR A 59 -1.77 12.83 2.41
CA TYR A 59 -0.61 13.56 2.89
C TYR A 59 -0.89 14.37 4.15
N TYR A 60 0.00 14.25 5.14
CA TYR A 60 -0.02 15.02 6.37
C TYR A 60 1.28 15.79 6.56
N GLU A 61 1.16 17.09 6.83
CA GLU A 61 2.24 17.97 7.26
C GLU A 61 2.35 18.05 8.79
N GLY A 62 3.54 18.42 9.25
CA GLY A 62 3.90 18.58 10.66
C GLY A 62 5.36 18.27 10.90
N ALA A 63 5.71 17.89 12.14
CA ALA A 63 7.08 17.53 12.50
C ALA A 63 7.64 16.32 11.71
N ASN A 64 6.76 15.40 11.31
CA ASN A 64 7.11 14.19 10.57
C ASN A 64 6.18 14.04 9.35
N PRO A 65 6.43 14.76 8.24
CA PRO A 65 5.51 14.76 7.11
C PRO A 65 5.56 13.45 6.32
N GLY A 66 4.41 13.02 5.81
CA GLY A 66 4.29 11.79 5.03
C GLY A 66 2.84 11.41 4.71
N TYR A 67 2.68 10.26 4.09
CA TYR A 67 1.40 9.71 3.63
C TYR A 67 0.85 8.71 4.62
N LYS A 68 -0.38 8.89 5.06
CA LYS A 68 -1.18 7.78 5.58
C LYS A 68 -1.63 6.95 4.38
N VAL A 69 -1.43 5.63 4.44
CA VAL A 69 -1.79 4.71 3.36
C VAL A 69 -2.94 3.84 3.84
N VAL A 70 -4.03 3.86 3.09
CA VAL A 70 -5.26 3.10 3.38
C VAL A 70 -5.70 2.42 2.09
N THR A 71 -6.14 1.19 2.16
CA THR A 71 -6.77 0.53 1.00
C THR A 71 -8.16 1.06 0.76
N VAL A 72 -8.54 1.19 -0.51
CA VAL A 72 -9.88 1.62 -0.91
C VAL A 72 -10.48 0.62 -1.88
N GLU A 73 -11.81 0.56 -1.93
CA GLU A 73 -12.52 -0.41 -2.77
C GLU A 73 -12.17 -0.18 -4.26
N SER A 74 -11.80 -1.25 -4.97
CA SER A 74 -11.61 -1.23 -6.42
C SER A 74 -12.94 -1.44 -7.15
N GLU A 75 -13.82 -2.29 -6.59
CA GLU A 75 -15.17 -2.60 -7.09
C GLU A 75 -16.11 -2.87 -5.90
N ALA A 76 -17.43 -2.81 -6.10
CA ALA A 76 -18.41 -3.11 -5.06
C ALA A 76 -18.27 -4.57 -4.59
N GLY A 77 -18.04 -4.80 -3.29
CA GLY A 77 -17.78 -6.13 -2.75
C GLY A 77 -16.36 -6.65 -2.98
N ALA A 78 -15.53 -5.95 -3.76
CA ALA A 78 -14.10 -6.18 -3.90
C ALA A 78 -13.29 -5.36 -2.88
N SER A 79 -13.91 -5.05 -1.74
CA SER A 79 -13.16 -4.71 -0.55
C SER A 79 -12.71 -6.03 0.07
N HIS A 80 -11.42 -6.21 0.35
CA HIS A 80 -10.94 -7.41 1.05
C HIS A 80 -11.62 -7.62 2.43
N ARG A 81 -12.35 -6.60 2.88
CA ARG A 81 -13.27 -6.65 4.02
C ARG A 81 -14.54 -7.46 3.77
N ASP A 82 -15.23 -7.29 2.65
CA ASP A 82 -16.47 -8.03 2.37
C ASP A 82 -16.18 -9.50 2.10
N ILE A 83 -15.03 -9.78 1.48
CA ILE A 83 -14.56 -11.15 1.26
C ILE A 83 -14.25 -11.84 2.61
N TRP A 84 -13.81 -11.11 3.65
CA TRP A 84 -13.28 -11.71 4.90
C TRP A 84 -13.90 -11.23 6.22
N ASP A 85 -15.05 -10.57 6.17
CA ASP A 85 -15.85 -10.17 7.33
C ASP A 85 -15.06 -9.35 8.38
N LEU A 86 -14.23 -8.40 7.92
CA LEU A 86 -13.45 -7.54 8.81
C LEU A 86 -14.34 -6.44 9.44
N GLY A 87 -14.27 -6.27 10.75
CA GLY A 87 -15.06 -5.28 11.49
C GLY A 87 -14.64 -3.83 11.19
N ARG A 88 -15.46 -2.84 11.60
CA ARG A 88 -15.16 -1.39 11.43
C ARG A 88 -13.84 -0.95 12.11
N GLY A 89 -13.28 -1.75 13.01
CA GLY A 89 -12.00 -1.51 13.70
C GLY A 89 -10.81 -2.29 13.17
N ASP A 90 -11.02 -3.28 12.30
CA ASP A 90 -9.97 -4.10 11.69
C ASP A 90 -9.58 -3.46 10.37
N CYS A 91 -8.82 -2.36 10.47
CA CYS A 91 -8.51 -1.52 9.32
C CYS A 91 -7.69 -2.28 8.27
N VAL A 92 -7.93 -1.97 6.99
CA VAL A 92 -7.06 -2.26 5.84
C VAL A 92 -6.21 -0.95 5.53
N GLY A 93 -4.87 -1.00 5.40
CA GLY A 93 -3.71 -0.11 5.69
C GLY A 93 -2.51 -0.73 6.51
N TYR A 94 -1.24 -0.75 6.03
CA TYR A 94 -0.08 -1.24 6.82
C TYR A 94 0.16 -0.38 8.06
N TYR A 95 0.04 -1.01 9.22
CA TYR A 95 0.53 -0.48 10.49
C TYR A 95 1.51 -1.51 11.06
N VAL A 96 2.78 -1.12 11.21
CA VAL A 96 3.62 -1.71 12.27
C VAL A 96 2.79 -1.63 13.56
N LYS A 97 2.94 -2.52 14.53
CA LYS A 97 2.23 -2.41 15.82
C LYS A 97 2.58 -1.07 16.50
N VAL A 98 1.90 0.02 16.14
CA VAL A 98 2.16 1.38 16.63
C VAL A 98 0.87 1.96 17.16
N ALA A 99 0.95 2.57 18.34
CA ALA A 99 -0.14 3.28 18.99
C ALA A 99 -0.52 4.61 18.28
N LYS A 100 0.09 4.92 17.13
CA LYS A 100 -0.08 6.17 16.37
C LYS A 100 -0.17 5.88 14.88
N PRO A 101 -0.85 6.74 14.10
CA PRO A 101 -0.91 6.58 12.65
C PRO A 101 0.50 6.61 12.06
N LEU A 102 0.84 5.54 11.34
CA LEU A 102 2.10 5.41 10.65
C LEU A 102 2.05 6.21 9.35
N LEU A 103 2.99 7.16 9.21
CA LEU A 103 3.16 7.93 7.98
C LEU A 103 4.28 7.35 7.14
N TRP A 104 4.12 7.45 5.83
CA TRP A 104 5.02 6.90 4.82
C TRP A 104 5.69 7.99 4.01
N ARG A 105 6.88 7.69 3.51
CA ARG A 105 7.59 8.48 2.53
C ARG A 105 7.66 7.68 1.24
N ILE A 106 7.45 8.38 0.14
CA ILE A 106 7.47 7.83 -1.21
C ILE A 106 8.59 8.52 -1.97
N TRP A 107 9.42 7.73 -2.64
CA TRP A 107 10.41 8.21 -3.57
C TRP A 107 10.15 7.63 -4.95
N VAL A 108 10.27 8.47 -5.97
CA VAL A 108 10.24 8.13 -7.38
C VAL A 108 11.63 8.43 -7.92
N ASP A 109 12.29 7.43 -8.49
CA ASP A 109 13.65 7.57 -9.03
C ASP A 109 14.63 8.22 -8.02
N GLY A 110 14.53 7.80 -6.75
CA GLY A 110 15.36 8.31 -5.65
C GLY A 110 14.98 9.69 -5.12
N GLN A 111 14.07 10.43 -5.77
CA GLN A 111 13.60 11.73 -5.32
C GLN A 111 12.29 11.62 -4.55
N LYS A 112 12.13 12.41 -3.49
CA LYS A 112 10.89 12.43 -2.72
C LYS A 112 9.75 12.89 -3.63
N LEU A 113 8.65 12.14 -3.65
CA LEU A 113 7.45 12.53 -4.41
C LEU A 113 6.98 13.92 -3.94
N ALA A 114 6.86 14.85 -4.89
CA ALA A 114 6.46 16.22 -4.63
C ALA A 114 4.93 16.38 -4.66
N ILE A 115 4.39 16.87 -5.76
CA ILE A 115 2.97 16.93 -6.06
C ILE A 115 2.66 15.74 -6.97
N PRO A 116 1.72 14.86 -6.60
CA PRO A 116 1.33 13.76 -7.46
C PRO A 116 0.53 14.27 -8.66
N GLU A 117 0.72 13.63 -9.80
CA GLU A 117 -0.06 13.82 -11.02
C GLU A 117 -0.70 12.48 -11.39
N VAL A 118 -1.77 12.52 -12.20
CA VAL A 118 -2.35 11.31 -12.79
C VAL A 118 -1.37 10.78 -13.82
N SER A 119 -0.55 9.81 -13.41
CA SER A 119 0.56 9.30 -14.19
C SER A 119 1.02 7.93 -13.67
N ASP A 120 1.85 7.28 -14.47
CA ASP A 120 2.61 6.10 -14.10
C ASP A 120 4.01 6.49 -13.63
N TYR A 121 4.32 6.19 -12.38
CA TYR A 121 5.63 6.38 -11.80
C TYR A 121 6.38 5.05 -11.75
N SER A 122 7.63 5.05 -12.20
CA SER A 122 8.54 3.91 -12.11
C SER A 122 9.61 4.15 -11.02
N GLN A 123 10.37 3.11 -10.69
CA GLN A 123 11.43 3.17 -9.66
C GLN A 123 10.91 3.66 -8.30
N VAL A 124 9.67 3.28 -7.96
CA VAL A 124 8.99 3.73 -6.75
C VAL A 124 9.42 2.90 -5.56
N THR A 125 9.74 3.58 -4.47
CA THR A 125 10.16 2.96 -3.20
C THR A 125 9.47 3.67 -2.05
N ILE A 126 9.10 2.92 -1.01
CA ILE A 126 8.38 3.46 0.14
C ILE A 126 9.02 3.03 1.46
N ALA A 127 8.96 3.91 2.46
CA ALA A 127 9.44 3.64 3.81
C ALA A 127 8.53 4.32 4.83
N ALA A 128 8.31 3.68 5.97
CA ALA A 128 7.72 4.38 7.10
C ALA A 128 8.65 5.51 7.56
N VAL A 129 8.08 6.64 8.00
CA VAL A 129 8.87 7.75 8.55
C VAL A 129 9.70 7.25 9.74
N GLY A 130 11.01 7.49 9.72
CA GLY A 130 11.94 7.00 10.75
C GLY A 130 12.37 5.54 10.57
N SER A 131 12.01 4.90 9.45
CA SER A 131 12.40 3.53 9.11
C SER A 131 13.18 3.48 7.79
N VAL A 132 13.67 2.29 7.46
CA VAL A 132 14.31 1.96 6.18
C VAL A 132 13.26 1.55 5.13
N PRO A 133 13.59 1.65 3.82
CA PRO A 133 12.70 1.22 2.76
C PRO A 133 12.26 -0.24 2.88
N LEU A 134 11.09 -0.52 2.29
CA LEU A 134 10.63 -1.87 2.11
C LEU A 134 11.56 -2.66 1.19
N GLY A 135 11.68 -3.94 1.48
CA GLY A 135 12.41 -4.92 0.68
C GLY A 135 11.70 -6.26 0.64
N VAL A 136 12.23 -7.15 -0.18
CA VAL A 136 11.83 -8.55 -0.33
C VAL A 136 12.93 -9.48 0.18
N ARG A 137 12.52 -10.59 0.81
CA ARG A 137 13.45 -11.64 1.29
C ARG A 137 13.59 -12.73 0.24
N ASN A 138 14.75 -13.42 0.22
CA ASN A 138 15.03 -14.56 -0.67
C ASN A 138 13.95 -15.65 -0.56
N ARG A 139 13.52 -16.22 -1.71
CA ARG A 139 12.32 -17.09 -1.78
C ARG A 139 12.51 -18.47 -2.41
N LYS A 140 11.58 -19.37 -2.07
CA LYS A 140 11.11 -20.49 -2.91
C LYS A 140 9.83 -20.05 -3.66
N SER A 141 9.49 -20.67 -4.80
CA SER A 141 8.48 -20.16 -5.74
C SER A 141 7.02 -20.18 -5.27
N TRP A 142 6.71 -20.80 -4.13
CA TRP A 142 5.34 -21.07 -3.65
C TRP A 142 4.93 -20.32 -2.38
N GLU A 143 5.78 -19.44 -1.84
CA GLU A 143 5.38 -18.58 -0.73
C GLU A 143 4.76 -17.27 -1.30
N ASP A 144 3.95 -16.55 -0.52
CA ASP A 144 3.33 -15.27 -0.94
C ASP A 144 3.68 -14.11 0.05
N ARG A 145 4.73 -14.27 0.86
CA ARG A 145 4.95 -13.45 2.07
C ARG A 145 6.36 -12.87 2.16
N TYR A 146 6.58 -11.66 1.66
CA TYR A 146 7.97 -11.25 1.42
C TYR A 146 8.33 -9.81 1.74
N VAL A 147 7.35 -8.91 1.84
CA VAL A 147 7.67 -7.48 1.97
C VAL A 147 7.86 -7.10 3.44
N SER A 148 9.04 -6.61 3.78
CA SER A 148 9.34 -6.10 5.13
C SER A 148 10.32 -4.93 5.07
N ALA A 149 10.26 -4.04 6.06
CA ALA A 149 11.25 -2.99 6.20
C ALA A 149 12.64 -3.60 6.43
N GLY A 150 13.63 -3.18 5.64
CA GLY A 150 15.03 -3.60 5.83
C GLY A 150 15.36 -5.01 5.35
N ALA A 151 14.47 -5.64 4.57
CA ALA A 151 14.82 -6.86 3.86
C ALA A 151 15.94 -6.62 2.82
N PRO A 152 16.74 -7.65 2.50
CA PRO A 152 18.01 -7.50 1.79
C PRO A 152 17.85 -6.98 0.35
N ASN A 153 16.77 -7.34 -0.34
CA ASN A 153 16.53 -6.87 -1.71
C ASN A 153 15.54 -5.72 -1.67
N LYS A 154 15.94 -4.53 -2.09
CA LYS A 154 15.05 -3.36 -2.12
C LYS A 154 13.81 -3.64 -2.99
N LEU A 155 12.63 -3.31 -2.47
CA LEU A 155 11.38 -3.42 -3.22
C LEU A 155 11.25 -2.20 -4.13
N ILE A 156 11.35 -2.45 -5.43
CA ILE A 156 11.16 -1.48 -6.52
C ILE A 156 9.78 -1.73 -7.13
N MET A 157 9.01 -0.66 -7.29
CA MET A 157 7.63 -0.72 -7.76
C MET A 157 7.36 0.23 -8.92
N ARG A 158 6.30 -0.09 -9.66
CA ARG A 158 5.51 0.87 -10.45
C ARG A 158 4.31 1.32 -9.60
N MET A 159 4.01 2.61 -9.65
CA MET A 159 2.84 3.20 -9.01
C MET A 159 2.01 3.90 -10.08
N SER A 160 0.75 3.48 -10.23
CA SER A 160 -0.17 4.07 -11.21
C SER A 160 -1.17 4.95 -10.47
N VAL A 161 -1.00 6.27 -10.56
CA VAL A 161 -1.88 7.25 -9.91
C VAL A 161 -3.11 7.47 -10.79
N SER A 162 -4.28 7.22 -10.21
CA SER A 162 -5.57 7.29 -10.89
C SER A 162 -6.37 8.56 -10.57
N GLU A 163 -6.15 9.15 -9.40
CA GLU A 163 -6.85 10.33 -8.90
C GLU A 163 -5.91 11.14 -8.03
N VAL A 164 -5.96 12.48 -8.12
CA VAL A 164 -5.17 13.42 -7.31
C VAL A 164 -6.09 14.43 -6.65
N ASN A 165 -5.58 15.20 -5.70
CA ASN A 165 -6.37 16.16 -4.92
C ASN A 165 -7.58 15.50 -4.21
N VAL A 166 -7.40 14.26 -3.75
CA VAL A 166 -8.49 13.50 -3.12
C VAL A 166 -8.71 13.95 -1.68
N PRO A 167 -9.97 14.02 -1.21
CA PRO A 167 -10.29 14.48 0.15
C PRO A 167 -9.74 13.54 1.23
N SER A 168 -9.84 13.99 2.49
CA SER A 168 -9.53 13.15 3.65
C SER A 168 -10.36 11.88 3.61
N PHE A 169 -9.72 10.74 3.87
CA PHE A 169 -10.41 9.46 3.95
C PHE A 169 -11.19 9.38 5.27
N ASP A 170 -12.51 9.36 5.18
CA ASP A 170 -13.40 9.22 6.33
C ASP A 170 -13.90 7.78 6.51
N ASN A 171 -14.16 7.08 5.40
CA ASN A 171 -14.64 5.70 5.40
C ASN A 171 -14.32 4.97 4.10
N PHE A 172 -14.36 3.63 4.13
CA PHE A 172 -14.01 2.77 3.00
C PHE A 172 -14.94 2.90 1.80
N SER A 173 -16.22 3.26 2.01
CA SER A 173 -17.19 3.45 0.93
C SER A 173 -17.00 4.76 0.14
N MET A 174 -16.17 5.69 0.63
CA MET A 174 -15.98 7.01 0.03
C MET A 174 -15.40 6.96 -1.39
N PHE A 175 -14.62 5.92 -1.70
CA PHE A 175 -13.90 5.78 -2.97
C PHE A 175 -14.37 4.57 -3.79
N ARG A 176 -15.60 4.11 -3.54
CA ARG A 176 -16.35 3.24 -4.46
C ARG A 176 -16.44 3.97 -5.79
N ARG A 177 -15.87 3.43 -6.85
CA ARG A 177 -16.08 4.04 -8.17
C ARG A 177 -17.46 3.69 -8.70
N LEU A 178 -18.11 4.75 -9.20
CA LEU A 178 -19.13 4.76 -10.26
C LEU A 178 -18.51 4.28 -11.57
#